data_AF-A0A936B7S7-F1
#
_entry.id   AF-A0A936B7S7-F1
#
_cell.length_a   1.000
_cell.length_b   1.000
_cell.length_c   1.000
_cell.angle_alpha   90.00
_cell.angle_beta   90.00
_cell.angle_gamma   90.00
#
_symmetry.space_group_name_H-M   'P 1'
#
loop_
_entity.id
_entity.type
_entity.pdbx_description
1 polymer ?
#
loop_
_entity_poly.entity_id
_entity_poly.type
_entity_poly.pdbx_seq_one_letter_code
_entity_poly.pdbx_strand_id
1 'polypeptide(L)'
;MLTAPQIVAAEVSPTAEQVAAVVVDPATHQPAVYVYDMATSHMEIIPLPSHNNLLSLEWSAEGEWLLATAAGQPYLIHPATAALYRTPLAGCSQAAWVAAGE
;
A
#
# COMPACT_ATOMS: atom_id res chain seq x y z
N MET A 1 8.52 20.66 17.44
CA MET A 1 7.16 20.14 17.16
C MET A 1 7.33 18.82 16.43
N LEU A 2 6.90 17.71 17.03
CA LEU A 2 6.74 16.45 16.28
C LEU A 2 5.39 16.52 15.60
N THR A 3 5.39 16.65 14.28
CA THR A 3 4.18 16.58 13.46
C THR A 3 3.63 15.15 13.52
N ALA A 4 2.31 15.00 13.55
CA ALA A 4 1.69 13.68 13.55
C ALA A 4 1.93 12.96 12.19
N PRO A 5 1.93 11.60 12.17
CA PRO A 5 1.94 10.83 10.93
C PRO A 5 0.81 11.25 9.99
N GLN A 6 1.09 11.28 8.69
CA GLN A 6 0.12 11.71 7.68
C GLN A 6 -0.39 10.52 6.88
N ILE A 7 -1.71 10.42 6.73
CA ILE A 7 -2.34 9.48 5.78
C ILE A 7 -2.37 10.17 4.42
N VAL A 8 -1.76 9.57 3.41
CA VAL A 8 -1.66 10.16 2.06
C VAL A 8 -2.57 9.47 1.04
N ALA A 9 -2.95 8.22 1.29
CA ALA A 9 -3.92 7.46 0.51
C ALA A 9 -4.60 6.45 1.44
N ALA A 10 -5.86 6.13 1.19
CA ALA A 10 -6.58 5.06 1.88
C ALA A 10 -7.66 4.46 0.98
N GLU A 11 -7.86 3.16 1.09
CA GLU A 11 -8.83 2.42 0.31
C GLU A 11 -9.40 1.24 1.11
N VAL A 12 -10.68 0.98 0.93
CA VAL A 12 -11.36 -0.20 1.49
C VAL A 12 -11.23 -1.35 0.49
N SER A 13 -10.95 -2.56 0.96
CA SER A 13 -10.90 -3.74 0.09
C SER A 13 -12.24 -3.97 -0.62
N PRO A 14 -12.26 -4.59 -1.81
CA PRO A 14 -13.51 -4.90 -2.51
C PRO A 14 -14.48 -5.78 -1.71
N THR A 15 -13.95 -6.62 -0.82
CA THR A 15 -14.73 -7.45 0.11
C THR A 15 -15.31 -6.66 1.29
N ALA A 16 -14.88 -5.40 1.47
CA ALA A 16 -15.22 -4.55 2.61
C ALA A 16 -14.86 -5.19 3.97
N GLU A 17 -13.77 -5.93 4.02
CA GLU A 17 -13.24 -6.56 5.24
C GLU A 17 -11.98 -5.87 5.75
N GLN A 18 -11.24 -5.22 4.85
CA GLN A 18 -9.97 -4.56 5.17
C GLN A 18 -9.96 -3.11 4.74
N VAL A 19 -9.24 -2.28 5.48
CA VAL A 19 -8.92 -0.91 5.08
C VAL A 19 -7.42 -0.81 5.01
N ALA A 20 -6.90 -0.38 3.87
CA ALA A 20 -5.48 -0.13 3.70
C ALA A 20 -5.24 1.37 3.57
N ALA A 21 -4.18 1.85 4.22
CA ALA A 21 -3.80 3.24 4.20
C ALA A 21 -2.29 3.39 4.10
N VAL A 22 -1.84 4.34 3.30
CA VAL A 22 -0.43 4.72 3.27
C VAL A 22 -0.21 5.82 4.29
N VAL A 23 0.68 5.55 5.25
CA VAL A 23 1.04 6.48 6.32
C VAL A 23 2.51 6.88 6.16
N VAL A 24 2.77 8.18 6.19
CA VAL A 24 4.12 8.75 6.12
C VAL A 24 4.49 9.33 7.48
N ASP A 25 5.62 8.89 8.02
CA ASP A 25 6.22 9.48 9.21
C ASP A 25 6.95 10.78 8.80
N PRO A 26 6.55 11.96 9.31
CA PRO A 26 7.17 13.23 8.95
C PRO A 26 8.60 13.39 9.49
N ALA A 27 9.02 12.59 10.48
CA ALA A 27 10.38 12.62 11.00
C ALA A 27 11.35 11.87 10.09
N THR A 28 10.92 10.75 9.51
CA THR A 28 11.78 9.86 8.72
C THR A 28 11.53 9.93 7.21
N HIS A 29 10.40 10.52 6.80
CA HIS A 29 9.86 10.46 5.43
C HIS A 29 9.77 9.03 4.88
N GLN A 30 9.69 8.03 5.77
CA GLN A 30 9.48 6.64 5.40
C GLN A 30 7.98 6.35 5.33
N PRO A 31 7.47 5.88 4.19
CA PRO A 31 6.10 5.42 4.07
C PRO A 31 5.96 3.97 4.52
N ALA A 32 4.81 3.66 5.09
CA ALA A 32 4.37 2.30 5.36
C ALA A 32 2.91 2.13 4.95
N VAL A 33 2.55 0.93 4.52
CA VAL A 33 1.16 0.53 4.29
C VAL A 33 0.63 -0.08 5.57
N TYR A 34 -0.42 0.53 6.11
CA TYR A 34 -1.18 0.02 7.24
C TYR A 34 -2.37 -0.75 6.67
N VAL A 35 -2.54 -1.99 7.05
CA VAL A 35 -3.72 -2.80 6.70
C VAL A 35 -4.47 -3.11 7.99
N TYR A 36 -5.69 -2.62 8.07
CA TYR A 36 -6.58 -2.87 9.19
C TYR A 36 -7.65 -3.87 8.78
N ASP A 37 -7.68 -5.01 9.48
CA ASP A 37 -8.72 -6.00 9.35
C ASP A 37 -9.88 -5.64 10.30
N MET A 38 -11.05 -5.35 9.70
CA MET A 38 -12.20 -4.86 10.46
C MET A 38 -12.87 -5.95 11.30
N ALA A 39 -12.79 -7.21 10.87
CA ALA A 39 -13.42 -8.32 11.58
C ALA A 39 -12.68 -8.68 12.87
N THR A 40 -11.34 -8.63 12.82
CA THR A 40 -10.47 -9.03 13.93
C THR A 40 -9.91 -7.84 14.71
N SER A 41 -10.09 -6.62 14.21
CA SER A 41 -9.43 -5.41 14.73
C SER A 41 -7.90 -5.49 14.74
N HIS A 42 -7.33 -6.33 13.87
CA HIS A 42 -5.90 -6.49 13.72
C HIS A 42 -5.34 -5.43 12.75
N MET A 43 -4.16 -4.90 13.07
CA MET A 43 -3.48 -3.93 12.22
C MET A 43 -2.08 -4.45 11.87
N GLU A 44 -1.83 -4.63 10.58
CA GLU A 44 -0.53 -4.97 10.02
C GLU A 44 0.15 -3.69 9.49
N ILE A 45 1.45 -3.54 9.73
CA ILE A 45 2.23 -2.40 9.25
C ILE A 45 3.36 -2.91 8.36
N ILE A 46 3.36 -2.51 7.10
CA ILE A 46 4.25 -3.01 6.06
C ILE A 46 5.13 -1.84 5.59
N PRO A 47 6.40 -1.74 6.06
CA PRO A 47 7.30 -0.67 5.65
C PRO A 47 7.64 -0.76 4.17
N LEU A 48 7.58 0.37 3.46
CA LEU A 48 8.03 0.42 2.07
C LEU A 48 9.50 0.85 2.02
N PRO A 49 10.36 0.17 1.24
CA PRO A 49 11.77 0.51 1.10
C PRO A 49 11.92 1.68 0.11
N SER A 50 11.39 2.84 0.47
CA SER A 50 11.52 4.11 -0.25
C SER A 50 11.47 5.29 0.74
N HIS A 51 12.02 6.44 0.34
CA HIS A 51 12.10 7.65 1.17
C HIS A 51 11.33 8.83 0.56
N ASN A 52 10.25 8.59 -0.17
CA ASN A 52 9.62 9.67 -0.95
C ASN A 52 8.09 9.57 -1.07
N ASN A 53 7.49 10.73 -1.35
CA ASN A 53 6.10 11.07 -0.98
C ASN A 53 5.03 10.87 -2.08
N LEU A 54 5.37 10.36 -3.27
CA LEU A 54 4.34 10.08 -4.28
C LEU A 54 3.80 8.67 -4.06
N LEU A 55 2.62 8.58 -3.43
CA LEU A 55 2.02 7.33 -2.98
C LEU A 55 0.57 7.18 -3.45
N SER A 56 0.31 6.14 -4.22
CA SER A 56 -1.05 5.67 -4.56
C SER A 56 -1.25 4.26 -4.01
N LEU A 57 -2.51 3.89 -3.78
CA LEU A 57 -2.92 2.59 -3.30
C LEU A 57 -4.08 2.10 -4.17
N GLU A 58 -4.04 0.83 -4.58
CA GLU A 58 -5.11 0.17 -5.34
C GLU A 58 -5.22 -1.30 -4.91
N TRP A 59 -6.41 -1.75 -4.53
CA TRP A 59 -6.69 -3.16 -4.34
C TRP A 59 -6.82 -3.91 -5.67
N SER A 60 -6.42 -5.18 -5.70
CA SER A 60 -6.83 -6.09 -6.77
C SER A 60 -8.33 -6.33 -6.71
N ALA A 61 -8.96 -6.67 -7.84
CA ALA A 61 -10.41 -6.84 -7.92
C ALA A 61 -10.92 -7.95 -6.97
N GLU A 62 -10.13 -8.99 -6.77
CA GLU A 62 -10.37 -10.08 -5.83
C GLU A 62 -10.06 -9.73 -4.36
N GLY A 63 -9.40 -8.59 -4.10
CA GLY A 63 -9.05 -8.12 -2.76
C GLY A 63 -7.89 -8.88 -2.09
N GLU A 64 -7.18 -9.73 -2.81
CA GLU A 64 -6.06 -10.52 -2.29
C GLU A 64 -4.76 -9.71 -2.27
N TRP A 65 -4.61 -8.76 -3.18
CA TRP A 65 -3.37 -8.01 -3.38
C TRP A 65 -3.59 -6.50 -3.29
N LEU A 66 -2.57 -5.82 -2.78
CA LEU A 66 -2.48 -4.37 -2.75
C LEU A 66 -1.32 -3.92 -3.64
N LEU A 67 -1.61 -2.97 -4.50
CA LEU A 67 -0.61 -2.26 -5.28
C LEU A 67 -0.35 -0.90 -4.62
N ALA A 68 0.87 -0.69 -4.15
CA ALA A 68 1.33 0.59 -3.63
C ALA A 68 2.43 1.14 -4.54
N THR A 69 2.27 2.37 -5.05
CA THR A 69 3.32 3.00 -5.85
C THR A 69 4.04 4.03 -5.01
N ALA A 70 5.35 3.89 -4.75
CA ALA A 70 6.15 4.90 -4.06
C ALA A 70 7.23 5.45 -5.00
N ALA A 71 7.25 6.75 -5.25
CA ALA A 71 8.31 7.39 -6.06
C ALA A 71 8.47 6.79 -7.48
N GLY A 72 7.37 6.36 -8.10
CA GLY A 72 7.39 5.69 -9.41
C GLY A 72 7.89 4.23 -9.37
N GLN A 73 8.10 3.68 -8.17
CA GLN A 73 8.36 2.28 -7.94
C GLN A 73 7.08 1.60 -7.44
N PRO A 74 6.51 0.63 -8.19
CA PRO A 74 5.36 -0.12 -7.73
C PRO A 74 5.78 -1.31 -6.85
N TYR A 75 5.01 -1.52 -5.79
CA TYR A 75 5.12 -2.59 -4.82
C TYR A 75 3.82 -3.38 -4.79
N LEU A 76 3.92 -4.69 -4.93
CA LEU A 76 2.80 -5.61 -4.67
C LEU A 76 2.91 -6.10 -3.23
N ILE A 77 1.79 -6.08 -2.54
CA ILE A 77 1.67 -6.45 -1.14
C ILE A 77 0.62 -7.54 -1.04
N HIS A 78 0.95 -8.64 -0.38
CA HIS A 78 -0.01 -9.65 0.05
C HIS A 78 -0.35 -9.41 1.52
N PRO A 79 -1.50 -8.80 1.85
CA PRO A 79 -1.77 -8.31 3.20
C PRO A 79 -1.83 -9.43 4.24
N ALA A 80 -2.39 -10.59 3.87
CA ALA A 80 -2.55 -11.72 4.78
C ALA A 80 -1.22 -12.34 5.23
N THR A 81 -0.11 -12.11 4.51
CA THR A 81 1.23 -12.61 4.89
C THR A 81 2.23 -11.49 5.13
N ALA A 82 1.81 -10.22 5.02
CA ALA A 82 2.68 -9.04 4.98
C ALA A 82 3.81 -9.14 3.94
N ALA A 83 3.66 -9.98 2.91
CA ALA A 83 4.71 -10.17 1.92
C ALA A 83 4.76 -8.97 0.97
N LEU A 84 5.97 -8.45 0.77
CA LEU A 84 6.24 -7.29 -0.08
C LEU A 84 7.09 -7.69 -1.27
N TYR A 85 6.59 -7.42 -2.47
CA TYR A 85 7.26 -7.70 -3.73
C TYR A 85 7.52 -6.41 -4.49
N ARG A 86 8.76 -6.24 -4.93
CA ARG A 86 9.13 -5.12 -5.80
C ARG A 86 8.84 -5.51 -7.25
N THR A 87 7.99 -4.76 -7.94
CA THR A 87 7.66 -5.07 -9.32
C THR A 87 8.77 -4.59 -10.28
N PRO A 88 9.00 -5.28 -11.41
CA PRO A 88 9.95 -4.84 -12.42
C PRO A 88 9.44 -3.67 -13.28
N LEU A 89 8.21 -3.18 -13.06
CA LEU A 89 7.58 -2.06 -13.78
C LEU A 89 8.15 -0.68 -13.37
N ALA A 90 9.44 -0.62 -13.03
CA ALA A 90 10.11 0.60 -12.60
C ALA A 90 10.00 1.69 -13.68
N GLY A 91 9.50 2.88 -13.30
CA GLY A 91 9.32 4.02 -14.21
C GLY A 91 7.90 4.17 -14.78
N CYS A 92 6.98 3.24 -14.50
CA CYS A 92 5.56 3.45 -14.77
C CYS A 92 4.92 4.18 -13.57
N SER A 93 4.57 5.46 -13.75
CA SER A 93 3.84 6.27 -12.76
C SER A 93 2.37 5.86 -12.58
N GLN A 94 1.92 4.87 -13.35
CA GLN A 94 0.60 4.30 -13.30
C GLN A 94 0.78 2.78 -13.41
N ALA A 95 0.90 2.12 -12.27
CA ALA A 95 0.78 0.67 -12.23
C ALA A 95 -0.72 0.38 -12.31
N ALA A 96 -1.14 -0.18 -13.43
CA ALA A 96 -2.47 -0.75 -13.58
C ALA A 96 -2.32 -2.26 -13.39
N TRP A 97 -3.32 -2.90 -12.80
CA TRP A 97 -3.49 -4.33 -12.96
C TRP A 97 -3.50 -4.63 -14.46
N VAL A 98 -2.41 -5.20 -14.97
CA VAL A 98 -2.50 -5.89 -16.27
C VAL A 98 -3.42 -7.04 -15.96
N ALA A 99 -4.66 -6.98 -16.46
CA ALA A 99 -5.55 -8.12 -16.46
C ALA A 99 -4.77 -9.28 -17.07
N ALA A 100 -4.22 -10.14 -16.21
CA ALA A 100 -3.84 -11.47 -16.62
C ALA A 100 -5.16 -12.06 -17.05
N GLY A 101 -5.33 -12.19 -18.38
CA GLY A 101 -6.56 -12.68 -18.96
C GLY A 101 -7.04 -13.95 -18.28
N GLU A 102 -8.37 -14.09 -18.24
CA GLU A 102 -9.05 -15.37 -18.11
C GLU A 102 -8.38 -16.48 -18.95
#